data_AF-A0A352MWS0-F1
#
_entry.id   AF-A0A352MWS0-F1
#
_cell.length_a   1.000
_cell.length_b   1.000
_cell.length_c   1.000
_cell.angle_alpha   90.00
_cell.angle_beta   90.00
_cell.angle_gamma   90.00
#
_symmetry.space_group_name_H-M   'P 1'
#
loop_
_entity.id
_entity.type
_entity.pdbx_description
1 polymer ?
#
loop_
_entity_poly.entity_id
_entity_poly.type
_entity_poly.pdbx_seq_one_letter_code
_entity_poly.pdbx_strand_id
1 'polypeptide(L)'
;MVKNIGEYINSSQKKVYILDATASVYMIPIDKYNKDYDMFLKGNLGKDGEEGQIEKLKNEENAIILIMNSKYKRNWQNPEKVRSYIINNKEKTGEIGNFEIYE
;
A
#
# COMPACT_ATOMS: atom_id res chain seq x y z
N MET A 1 -14.24 -4.48 9.36
CA MET A 1 -13.24 -4.51 8.27
C MET A 1 -12.35 -3.26 8.31
N VAL A 2 -12.88 -2.05 8.08
CA VAL A 2 -12.11 -0.79 8.16
C VAL A 2 -11.49 -0.54 9.55
N LYS A 3 -12.27 -0.72 10.63
CA LYS A 3 -11.79 -0.53 12.01
C LYS A 3 -10.56 -1.37 12.38
N ASN A 4 -10.51 -2.64 11.95
CA ASN A 4 -9.43 -3.57 12.26
C ASN A 4 -8.11 -3.18 11.54
N ILE A 5 -8.20 -2.75 10.28
CA ILE A 5 -7.04 -2.24 9.53
C ILE A 5 -6.55 -0.92 10.12
N GLY A 6 -7.47 -0.02 10.51
CA GLY A 6 -7.11 1.22 11.20
C GLY A 6 -6.40 0.99 12.54
N GLU A 7 -6.89 0.05 13.35
CA GLU A 7 -6.24 -0.35 14.60
C GLU A 7 -4.84 -0.93 14.38
N TYR A 8 -4.66 -1.76 13.35
CA TYR A 8 -3.34 -2.27 12.96
C TYR A 8 -2.39 -1.15 12.56
N ILE A 9 -2.84 -0.22 11.73
CA ILE A 9 -2.04 0.94 11.30
C ILE A 9 -1.68 1.85 12.48
N ASN A 10 -2.56 2.00 13.47
CA ASN A 10 -2.32 2.85 14.64
C ASN A 10 -1.43 2.19 15.71
N SER A 11 -1.46 0.87 15.83
CA SER A 11 -0.64 0.12 16.79
C SER A 11 0.75 -0.24 16.26
N SER A 12 0.96 -0.18 14.93
CA SER A 12 2.27 -0.42 14.30
C SER A 12 3.33 0.60 14.75
N GLN A 13 4.51 0.10 15.11
CA GLN A 13 5.71 0.92 15.36
C GLN A 13 6.38 1.40 14.06
N LYS A 14 6.08 0.75 12.93
CA LYS A 14 6.56 1.10 11.59
C LYS A 14 5.50 1.90 10.84
N LYS A 15 5.93 2.73 9.88
CA LYS A 15 5.00 3.34 8.93
C LYS A 15 4.28 2.23 8.15
N VAL A 16 2.97 2.39 7.93
CA VAL A 16 2.16 1.43 7.19
C VAL A 16 1.58 2.14 5.98
N TYR A 17 1.88 1.64 4.79
CA TYR A 17 1.34 2.14 3.54
C TYR A 17 0.35 1.15 2.96
N ILE A 18 -0.79 1.64 2.49
CA ILE A 18 -1.70 0.86 1.65
C ILE A 18 -1.43 1.27 0.21
N LEU A 19 -0.94 0.32 -0.59
CA LEU A 19 -0.66 0.53 -2.00
C LEU A 19 -1.78 -0.11 -2.83
N ASP A 20 -2.94 0.54 -2.78
CA ASP A 20 -4.15 0.18 -3.51
C ASP A 20 -5.03 1.42 -3.72
N ALA A 21 -5.85 1.40 -4.76
CA ALA A 21 -6.83 2.45 -5.08
C ALA A 21 -7.76 2.81 -3.91
N THR A 22 -7.99 1.88 -2.98
CA THR A 22 -8.89 2.05 -1.83
C THR A 22 -8.20 2.60 -0.57
N ALA A 23 -6.92 2.98 -0.62
CA ALA A 23 -6.15 3.43 0.55
C ALA A 23 -6.86 4.52 1.37
N SER A 24 -7.41 5.55 0.73
CA SER A 24 -8.17 6.63 1.38
C SER A 24 -9.35 6.15 2.24
N VAL A 25 -9.99 5.03 1.89
CA VAL A 25 -11.10 4.44 2.67
C VAL A 25 -10.65 4.04 4.09
N TYR A 26 -9.37 3.70 4.25
CA TYR A 26 -8.79 3.30 5.54
C TYR A 26 -8.05 4.43 6.24
N MET A 27 -7.43 5.33 5.48
CA MET A 27 -6.57 6.40 6.03
C MET A 27 -7.38 7.59 6.56
N ILE A 28 -8.47 7.99 5.88
CA ILE A 28 -9.32 9.11 6.30
C ILE A 28 -9.93 8.88 7.69
N PRO A 29 -10.53 7.70 8.01
CA PRO A 29 -11.16 7.49 9.31
C PRO A 29 -10.20 7.47 10.50
N ILE A 30 -8.89 7.29 10.27
CA ILE A 30 -7.86 7.28 11.33
C ILE A 30 -6.99 8.54 11.32
N ASP A 31 -7.37 9.55 10.54
CA ASP A 31 -6.67 10.84 10.42
C ASP A 31 -5.16 10.69 10.11
N LYS A 32 -4.84 9.78 9.19
CA LYS A 32 -3.46 9.60 8.68
C LYS A 32 -3.36 10.04 7.22
N TYR A 33 -2.22 10.64 6.90
CA TYR A 33 -1.93 11.17 5.58
C TYR A 33 -0.56 10.68 5.06
N ASN A 34 -0.56 9.98 3.93
CA ASN A 34 0.61 9.41 3.26
C ASN A 34 0.82 9.96 1.84
N LYS A 35 0.27 11.15 1.52
CA LYS A 35 0.41 11.82 0.22
C LYS A 35 -0.04 10.92 -0.94
N ASP A 36 0.86 10.62 -1.87
CA ASP A 36 0.62 9.87 -3.11
C ASP A 36 0.02 8.47 -2.84
N TYR A 37 0.24 7.90 -1.64
CA TYR A 37 -0.23 6.58 -1.29
C TYR A 37 -1.71 6.52 -0.87
N ASP A 38 -2.32 7.65 -0.46
CA ASP A 38 -3.74 7.64 -0.07
C ASP A 38 -4.69 7.57 -1.29
N MET A 39 -4.17 7.86 -2.49
CA MET A 39 -4.84 7.71 -3.77
C MET A 39 -3.93 6.99 -4.78
N PHE A 40 -3.53 5.77 -4.45
CA PHE A 40 -2.54 5.00 -5.20
C PHE A 40 -3.06 4.46 -6.55
N LEU A 41 -3.14 5.36 -7.53
CA LEU A 41 -3.62 5.14 -8.89
C LEU A 41 -2.53 5.52 -9.89
N LYS A 42 -2.42 4.80 -11.02
CA LYS A 42 -1.47 5.10 -12.11
C LYS A 42 -1.49 6.57 -12.53
N GLY A 43 -2.67 7.15 -12.71
CA GLY A 43 -2.83 8.56 -13.08
C GLY A 43 -2.30 9.57 -12.04
N ASN A 44 -2.08 9.14 -10.79
CA ASN A 44 -1.63 9.99 -9.68
C ASN A 44 -0.13 9.86 -9.38
N LEU A 45 0.60 9.00 -10.08
CA LEU A 45 2.01 8.71 -9.74
C LEU A 45 3.02 9.78 -10.22
N GLY A 46 2.54 10.82 -10.89
CA GLY A 46 3.36 11.91 -11.41
C GLY A 46 4.22 11.48 -12.61
N LYS A 47 5.22 12.31 -12.95
CA LYS A 47 6.02 12.19 -14.18
C LYS A 47 6.78 10.86 -14.31
N ASP A 48 7.25 10.31 -13.19
CA ASP A 48 8.10 9.12 -13.16
C ASP A 48 7.27 7.82 -13.02
N GLY A 49 5.94 7.95 -12.89
CA GLY A 49 5.01 6.84 -12.92
C GLY A 49 5.31 5.75 -11.90
N GLU A 50 5.16 4.49 -12.32
CA GLU A 50 5.41 3.32 -11.48
C GLU A 50 6.89 3.17 -11.10
N GLU A 51 7.82 3.56 -11.99
CA GLU A 51 9.26 3.45 -11.73
C GLU A 51 9.69 4.38 -10.58
N GLY A 52 9.16 5.62 -10.54
CA GLY A 52 9.41 6.54 -9.44
C GLY A 52 8.93 6.02 -8.08
N GLN A 53 7.83 5.26 -8.06
CA GLN A 53 7.34 4.64 -6.83
C GLN A 53 8.19 3.44 -6.39
N ILE A 54 8.70 2.65 -7.36
CA ILE A 54 9.64 1.57 -7.08
C ILE A 54 10.94 2.13 -6.47
N GLU A 55 11.46 3.22 -7.02
CA GLU A 55 12.66 3.88 -6.46
C GLU A 55 12.40 4.43 -5.04
N LYS A 56 11.22 5.00 -4.77
CA LYS A 56 10.85 5.39 -3.40
C LYS A 56 10.82 4.18 -2.45
N LEU A 57 10.25 3.05 -2.88
CA LEU A 57 10.16 1.82 -2.07
C LEU A 57 11.52 1.17 -1.81
N LYS A 58 12.48 1.26 -2.74
CA LYS A 58 13.86 0.81 -2.53
C LYS A 58 14.57 1.58 -1.43
N ASN A 59 14.27 2.87 -1.31
CA ASN A 59 14.90 3.78 -0.35
C ASN A 59 14.10 3.92 0.97
N GLU A 60 12.87 3.37 1.03
CA GLU A 60 12.07 3.38 2.25
C GLU A 60 12.45 2.18 3.12
N GLU A 61 13.34 2.44 4.06
CA GLU A 61 13.69 1.49 5.10
C GLU A 61 12.61 1.48 6.20
N ASN A 62 12.28 0.30 6.71
CA ASN A 62 11.43 0.12 7.89
C ASN A 62 9.95 0.55 7.73
N ALA A 63 9.33 0.19 6.61
CA ALA A 63 7.89 0.36 6.38
C ALA A 63 7.19 -0.99 6.14
N ILE A 64 5.93 -1.08 6.59
CA ILE A 64 5.03 -2.18 6.29
C ILE A 64 4.18 -1.79 5.07
N ILE A 65 4.11 -2.70 4.10
CA ILE A 65 3.38 -2.50 2.86
C ILE A 65 2.16 -3.41 2.82
N LEU A 66 0.98 -2.82 2.66
CA LEU A 66 -0.28 -3.52 2.47
C LEU A 66 -0.68 -3.45 0.99
N ILE A 67 -0.79 -4.60 0.33
CA ILE A 67 -1.33 -4.69 -1.04
C ILE A 67 -2.59 -5.54 -1.05
N MET A 68 -3.54 -5.21 -1.93
CA MET A 68 -4.78 -5.97 -2.06
C MET A 68 -4.46 -7.44 -2.41
N ASN A 69 -5.06 -8.36 -1.64
CA ASN A 69 -4.88 -9.79 -1.85
C ASN A 69 -5.33 -10.18 -3.26
N SER A 70 -4.57 -11.08 -3.89
CA SER A 70 -4.82 -11.53 -5.27
C SER A 70 -6.22 -12.12 -5.49
N LYS A 71 -6.89 -12.60 -4.44
CA LYS A 71 -8.27 -13.12 -4.48
C LYS A 71 -9.33 -12.05 -4.77
N TYR A 72 -9.00 -10.76 -4.62
CA TYR A 72 -9.92 -9.66 -4.86
C TYR A 72 -9.63 -8.96 -6.20
N LYS A 73 -10.70 -8.50 -6.84
CA LYS A 73 -10.60 -7.71 -8.07
C LYS A 73 -9.99 -6.34 -7.74
N ARG A 74 -8.92 -5.99 -8.45
CA ARG A 74 -8.25 -4.70 -8.32
C ARG A 74 -8.79 -3.71 -9.34
N ASN A 75 -8.65 -2.43 -9.02
CA ASN A 75 -8.93 -1.36 -9.97
C ASN A 75 -7.95 -1.46 -11.15
N TRP A 76 -8.40 -1.17 -12.37
CA TRP A 76 -7.55 -1.17 -13.58
C TRP A 76 -6.43 -0.11 -13.54
N GLN A 77 -6.64 0.95 -12.76
CA GLN A 77 -5.64 1.97 -12.43
C GLN A 77 -4.60 1.51 -11.40
N ASN A 78 -4.72 0.30 -10.84
CA ASN A 78 -3.74 -0.16 -9.86
C ASN A 78 -2.34 -0.29 -10.49
N PRO A 79 -1.27 0.24 -9.87
CA PRO A 79 0.11 0.13 -10.34
C PRO A 79 0.67 -1.30 -10.26
N GLU A 80 0.36 -2.13 -11.26
CA GLU A 80 0.74 -3.55 -11.23
C GLU A 80 2.26 -3.79 -11.31
N LYS A 81 3.06 -2.88 -11.89
CA LYS A 81 4.54 -3.01 -11.83
C LYS A 81 5.03 -2.82 -10.40
N VAL A 82 4.51 -1.81 -9.69
CA VAL A 82 4.86 -1.57 -8.28
C VAL A 82 4.46 -2.77 -7.43
N ARG A 83 3.25 -3.31 -7.65
CA ARG A 83 2.77 -4.54 -6.99
C ARG A 83 3.72 -5.71 -7.23
N SER A 84 4.13 -5.91 -8.48
CA SER A 84 5.01 -7.02 -8.87
C SER A 84 6.39 -6.88 -8.22
N TYR A 85 6.92 -5.66 -8.15
CA TYR A 85 8.15 -5.37 -7.44
C TYR A 85 8.07 -5.76 -5.96
N ILE A 86 7.01 -5.36 -5.25
CA ILE A 86 6.81 -5.72 -3.83
C ILE A 86 6.81 -7.23 -3.65
N ILE A 87 6.01 -7.96 -4.43
CA ILE A 87 5.88 -9.42 -4.31
C ILE A 87 7.21 -10.14 -4.55
N ASN A 88 8.02 -9.65 -5.48
CA ASN A 88 9.26 -10.30 -5.86
C ASN A 88 10.46 -9.91 -4.98
N ASN A 89 10.37 -8.83 -4.20
CA ASN A 89 11.52 -8.27 -3.48
C ASN A 89 11.29 -8.09 -1.97
N LYS A 90 10.07 -8.27 -1.46
CA LYS A 90 9.71 -8.14 -0.04
C LYS A 90 9.16 -9.46 0.51
N GLU A 91 9.32 -9.67 1.80
CA GLU A 91 8.82 -10.88 2.47
C GLU A 91 7.34 -10.71 2.82
N LYS A 92 6.49 -11.68 2.43
CA LYS A 92 5.09 -11.71 2.88
C LYS A 92 5.04 -12.20 4.32
N THR A 93 4.70 -11.33 5.27
CA THR A 93 4.69 -11.64 6.71
C THR A 93 3.30 -12.00 7.26
N GLY A 94 2.23 -11.73 6.50
CA GLY A 94 0.87 -12.08 6.93
C GLY A 94 -0.24 -11.53 6.03
N GLU A 95 -1.46 -11.52 6.58
CA GLU A 95 -2.65 -10.94 5.95
C GLU A 95 -3.49 -10.21 7.01
N ILE A 96 -4.15 -9.12 6.61
CA ILE A 96 -5.13 -8.40 7.43
C ILE A 96 -6.28 -7.85 6.60
N GLY A 97 -7.50 -8.24 6.97
CA GLY A 97 -8.70 -7.91 6.20
C GLY A 97 -8.59 -8.39 4.75
N ASN A 98 -8.51 -7.45 3.82
CA ASN A 98 -8.38 -7.74 2.38
C ASN A 98 -6.95 -7.63 1.85
N PHE A 99 -5.98 -7.34 2.72
CA PHE A 99 -4.61 -7.05 2.34
C PHE A 99 -3.65 -8.16 2.73
N GLU A 100 -2.64 -8.34 1.88
CA GLU A 100 -1.41 -9.08 2.19
C GLU A 100 -0.39 -8.09 2.76
N ILE A 101 0.38 -8.52 3.76
CA ILE A 101 1.37 -7.72 4.49
C ILE A 101 2.76 -8.08 3.99
N TYR A 102 3.55 -7.07 3.63
CA TYR A 102 4.92 -7.21 3.15
C TYR A 102 5.88 -6.30 3.93
N GLU A 103 7.09 -6.80 4.18
CA GLU A 103 8.21 -6.06 4.79
C GLU A 103 9.45 -6.09 3.89
#